data_AF-A0A650CMK1-F1
#
_entry.id   AF-A0A650CMK1-F1
#
_cell.length_a   1.000
_cell.length_b   1.000
_cell.length_c   1.000
_cell.angle_alpha   90.00
_cell.angle_beta   90.00
_cell.angle_gamma   90.00
#
_symmetry.space_group_name_H-M   'P 1'
#
loop_
_entity.id
_entity.type
_entity.pdbx_description
1 polymer ?
#
loop_
_entity_poly.entity_id
_entity_poly.type
_entity_poly.pdbx_seq_one_letter_code
_entity_poly.pdbx_strand_id
1 'polypeptide(L)'
;MQVITVKVPDELYEKMKAHKEINWSEVIRQAIEKKINELENVRNGEDLIRELERLGIRVEEILAEPPQGERKFQEELRRKSMTRTY
;
A
#
# COMPACT_ATOMS: atom_id res chain seq x y z
N MET A 1 3.78 -17.73 -14.64
CA MET A 1 4.24 -18.29 -13.36
C MET A 1 5.65 -17.79 -13.11
N GLN A 2 5.92 -17.21 -11.94
CA GLN A 2 7.26 -16.78 -11.52
C GLN A 2 7.77 -17.73 -10.45
N VAL A 3 9.07 -18.02 -10.45
CA VAL A 3 9.71 -18.92 -9.49
C VAL A 3 10.65 -18.12 -8.61
N ILE A 4 10.50 -18.28 -7.30
CA ILE A 4 11.38 -17.68 -6.29
C ILE A 4 12.16 -18.79 -5.60
N THR A 5 13.46 -18.57 -5.36
CA THR A 5 14.29 -19.48 -4.58
C THR A 5 14.58 -18.83 -3.23
N VAL A 6 14.13 -19.47 -2.15
CA VAL A 6 14.31 -18.98 -0.78
C VAL A 6 15.40 -19.81 -0.11
N LYS A 7 16.37 -19.15 0.51
CA LYS A 7 17.35 -19.82 1.36
C LYS A 7 16.75 -20.01 2.75
N VAL A 8 16.75 -21.24 3.23
CA VAL A 8 16.33 -21.61 4.59
C VAL A 8 17.49 -22.33 5.29
N PRO A 9 17.65 -22.19 6.62
CA PRO A 9 18.62 -22.97 7.37
C PRO A 9 18.39 -24.47 7.24
N ASP A 10 19.45 -25.26 7.24
CA ASP A 10 19.38 -26.72 7.02
C ASP A 10 18.46 -27.42 8.03
N GLU A 11 18.51 -27.03 9.30
CA GLU A 11 17.63 -27.56 10.35
C GLU A 11 16.14 -27.32 10.09
N LEU A 12 15.79 -26.18 9.49
CA LEU A 12 14.42 -25.85 9.14
C LEU A 12 13.98 -26.67 7.92
N TYR A 13 14.85 -26.82 6.93
CA TYR A 13 14.57 -27.64 5.76
C TYR A 13 14.29 -29.10 6.14
N GLU A 14 15.08 -29.68 7.05
CA GLU A 14 14.87 -31.06 7.50
C GLU A 14 13.53 -31.21 8.25
N LYS A 15 13.14 -30.23 9.08
CA LYS A 15 11.80 -30.21 9.70
C LYS A 15 10.69 -30.13 8.66
N MET A 16 10.83 -29.28 7.65
CA MET A 16 9.85 -29.17 6.56
C MET A 16 9.73 -30.47 5.78
N LYS A 17 10.85 -31.14 5.50
CA LYS A 17 10.92 -32.40 4.77
C LYS A 17 10.32 -33.58 5.54
N ALA A 18 10.38 -33.55 6.87
CA ALA A 18 9.72 -34.53 7.72
C ALA A 18 8.18 -34.45 7.60
N HIS A 19 7.64 -33.24 7.40
CA HIS A 19 6.22 -32.97 7.23
C HIS A 19 5.83 -32.87 5.74
N LYS A 20 5.74 -34.02 5.08
CA LYS A 20 5.41 -34.12 3.63
C LYS A 20 3.94 -33.89 3.32
N GLU A 21 3.07 -33.98 4.31
CA GLU A 21 1.64 -33.69 4.23
C GLU A 21 1.36 -32.20 3.98
N ILE A 22 2.35 -31.33 4.22
CA ILE A 22 2.19 -29.88 4.10
C ILE A 22 2.65 -29.40 2.72
N ASN A 23 1.81 -28.62 2.04
CA ASN A 23 2.19 -27.92 0.82
C ASN A 23 2.95 -26.63 1.17
N TRP A 24 4.26 -26.75 1.36
CA TRP A 24 5.12 -25.62 1.73
C TRP A 24 5.10 -24.45 0.73
N SER A 25 4.87 -24.71 -0.56
CA SER A 25 4.72 -23.65 -1.57
C SER A 25 3.48 -22.79 -1.32
N GLU A 26 2.40 -23.38 -0.82
CA GLU A 26 1.18 -22.65 -0.44
C GLU A 26 1.43 -21.81 0.81
N VAL A 27 2.06 -22.39 1.83
CA VAL A 27 2.41 -21.71 3.08
C VAL A 27 3.26 -20.47 2.81
N ILE A 28 4.28 -20.61 1.96
CA ILE A 28 5.16 -19.49 1.58
C ILE A 28 4.37 -18.43 0.81
N ARG A 29 3.47 -18.82 -0.10
CA ARG A 29 2.65 -17.86 -0.86
C ARG A 29 1.77 -17.03 0.07
N GLN A 30 1.07 -17.68 1.00
CA GLN A 30 0.21 -16.99 1.96
C GLN A 30 1.02 -16.08 2.89
N ALA A 31 2.21 -16.50 3.30
CA ALA A 31 3.10 -15.67 4.10
C ALA A 31 3.55 -14.40 3.35
N ILE A 32 3.89 -14.54 2.06
CA ILE A 32 4.26 -13.41 1.20
C ILE A 32 3.06 -12.47 1.00
N GLU A 33 1.90 -13.01 0.64
CA GLU A 33 0.68 -12.22 0.44
C GLU A 33 0.29 -11.47 1.71
N LYS A 34 0.30 -12.14 2.86
CA LYS A 34 0.08 -11.49 4.15
C LYS A 34 1.09 -10.37 4.38
N LYS A 35 2.37 -10.58 4.06
CA LYS A 35 3.38 -9.55 4.27
C LYS A 35 3.21 -8.36 3.34
N ILE A 36 2.86 -8.60 2.09
CA ILE A 36 2.52 -7.54 1.13
C ILE A 36 1.30 -6.78 1.65
N ASN A 37 0.23 -7.48 2.04
CA ASN A 37 -0.95 -6.87 2.63
C ASN A 37 -0.59 -6.07 3.89
N GLU A 38 0.28 -6.55 4.78
CA GLU A 38 0.73 -5.75 5.92
C GLU A 38 1.46 -4.47 5.49
N LEU A 39 2.32 -4.55 4.48
CA LEU A 39 3.08 -3.39 3.97
C LEU A 39 2.18 -2.40 3.21
N GLU A 40 1.18 -2.89 2.48
CA GLU A 40 0.20 -2.09 1.74
C GLU A 40 -0.89 -1.52 2.68
N ASN A 41 -1.31 -2.30 3.69
CA ASN A 41 -2.24 -1.88 4.75
C ASN A 41 -1.62 -0.89 5.74
N VAL A 42 -0.32 -0.54 5.64
CA VAL A 42 0.22 0.68 6.30
C VAL A 42 -0.47 1.95 5.78
N ARG A 43 -1.38 1.87 4.81
CA ARG A 43 -2.35 2.93 4.49
C ARG A 43 -3.76 2.39 4.32
N ASN A 44 -4.22 1.53 5.23
CA ASN A 44 -5.65 1.22 5.27
C ASN A 44 -6.41 2.54 5.43
N GLY A 45 -7.36 2.82 4.55
CA GLY A 45 -8.12 4.08 4.58
C GLY A 45 -8.72 4.34 5.95
N GLU A 46 -9.07 3.30 6.69
CA GLU A 46 -9.57 3.38 8.07
C GLU A 46 -8.50 3.86 9.08
N ASP A 47 -7.26 3.40 8.98
CA ASP A 47 -6.16 3.85 9.86
C ASP A 47 -5.77 5.30 9.51
N LEU A 48 -5.78 5.65 8.23
CA LEU A 48 -5.61 7.02 7.76
C LEU A 48 -6.74 7.92 8.27
N ILE A 49 -8.00 7.47 8.18
CA ILE A 49 -9.17 8.19 8.69
C ILE A 49 -9.06 8.39 10.20
N ARG A 50 -8.69 7.35 10.97
CA ARG A 50 -8.49 7.47 12.42
C ARG A 50 -7.36 8.46 12.77
N GLU A 51 -6.29 8.49 11.98
CA GLU A 51 -5.20 9.43 12.17
C GLU A 51 -5.62 10.88 11.84
N LEU A 52 -6.40 11.06 10.76
CA LEU A 52 -6.99 12.34 10.38
C LEU A 52 -7.96 12.87 11.43
N GLU A 53 -8.85 12.00 11.95
CA GLU A 53 -9.75 12.33 13.07
C GLU A 53 -8.98 12.76 14.31
N ARG A 54 -7.87 12.08 14.65
CA ARG A 54 -7.00 12.45 15.78
C ARG A 54 -6.35 13.82 15.60
N LEU A 55 -6.05 14.21 14.35
CA LEU A 55 -5.51 15.52 14.01
C LEU A 55 -6.60 16.61 13.92
N GLY A 56 -7.87 16.26 14.18
CA GLY A 56 -9.01 17.18 14.10
C GLY A 56 -9.45 17.48 12.67
N ILE A 57 -8.97 16.71 11.70
CA ILE A 57 -9.31 16.85 10.29
C ILE A 57 -10.54 16.00 10.03
N ARG A 58 -11.65 16.68 9.72
CA ARG A 58 -12.90 16.02 9.33
C ARG A 58 -12.74 15.43 7.94
N VAL A 59 -13.08 14.15 7.76
CA VAL A 59 -12.97 13.47 6.45
C VAL A 59 -13.83 14.17 5.40
N GLU A 60 -14.91 14.82 5.82
CA GLU A 60 -15.80 15.63 4.99
C GLU A 60 -15.15 16.91 4.44
N GLU A 61 -14.07 17.38 5.06
CA GLU A 61 -13.28 18.54 4.60
C GLU A 61 -12.15 18.13 3.64
N ILE A 62 -11.89 16.83 3.49
CA ILE A 62 -10.87 16.33 2.58
C ILE A 62 -11.42 16.48 1.17
N LEU A 63 -11.01 17.55 0.50
CA LEU A 63 -11.15 17.68 -0.95
C LEU A 63 -10.26 16.63 -1.62
N ALA A 64 -10.76 15.41 -1.72
CA ALA A 64 -10.21 14.39 -2.60
C ALA A 64 -10.48 14.85 -4.04
N GLU A 65 -9.64 15.73 -4.56
CA GLU A 65 -9.70 16.08 -5.97
C GLU A 65 -9.41 14.80 -6.77
N PRO A 66 -10.34 14.33 -7.62
CA PRO A 66 -10.09 13.14 -8.42
C PRO A 66 -8.83 13.39 -9.28
N PRO A 67 -7.95 12.39 -9.48
CA PRO A 67 -6.70 12.54 -10.24
C PRO A 67 -6.90 12.95 -11.71
N GLN A 68 -8.14 13.09 -12.18
CA GLN A 68 -8.52 13.48 -13.53
C GLN A 68 -8.64 15.01 -13.71
N GLY A 69 -7.94 15.80 -12.91
CA GLY A 69 -8.02 17.26 -12.89
C GLY A 69 -6.76 18.01 -13.26
N GLU A 70 -5.61 17.34 -13.46
CA GLU A 70 -4.30 18.00 -13.62
C GLU A 70 -4.33 19.12 -14.66
N ARG A 71 -4.99 18.91 -15.80
CA ARG A 71 -5.06 19.93 -16.86
C ARG A 71 -5.87 21.17 -16.49
N LYS A 72 -7.01 21.00 -15.81
CA LYS A 72 -7.88 22.12 -15.40
C LYS A 72 -7.27 22.90 -14.22
N PHE A 73 -6.65 22.18 -13.28
CA PHE A 73 -5.97 22.77 -12.13
C PHE A 73 -4.73 23.57 -12.57
N GLN A 74 -3.95 23.05 -13.51
CA GLN A 74 -2.79 23.78 -14.09
C GLN A 74 -3.21 25.01 -14.90
N GLU A 75 -4.35 24.96 -15.61
CA GLU A 75 -4.91 26.14 -16.30
C GLU A 75 -5.35 27.24 -15.31
N GLU A 76 -5.96 26.87 -14.18
CA GLU A 76 -6.36 27.82 -13.15
C GLU A 76 -5.16 28.48 -12.44
N LEU A 77 -4.13 27.70 -12.11
CA LEU A 77 -2.89 28.24 -11.53
C LEU A 77 -2.20 29.21 -12.48
N ARG A 78 -2.18 28.92 -13.79
CA ARG A 78 -1.68 29.86 -14.82
C ARG A 78 -2.48 31.15 -14.89
N ARG A 79 -3.81 31.09 -14.77
CA ARG A 79 -4.65 32.31 -14.74
C ARG A 79 -4.38 33.17 -13.51
N LYS A 80 -4.33 32.56 -12.31
CA LYS A 80 -4.13 33.29 -11.05
C LYS A 80 -2.71 33.86 -10.89
N SER A 81 -1.69 33.18 -11.42
CA SER A 81 -0.30 33.70 -11.42
C SER A 81 -0.10 34.89 -12.37
N MET A 82 -0.89 35.00 -13.44
CA MET A 82 -0.88 36.17 -14.34
C MET A 82 -1.51 37.43 -13.75
N THR A 83 -2.40 37.32 -12.76
CA THR A 83 -3.12 38.48 -12.19
C THR A 83 -2.35 39.18 -11.07
N ARG A 84 -1.22 38.62 -10.61
CA ARG A 84 -0.41 39.19 -9.52
C ARG A 84 0.83 39.94 -9.99
N THR A 85 0.99 40.10 -11.30
CA THR A 85 2.13 40.80 -11.92
C THR A 85 1.64 41.85 -12.92
N TYR A 86 0.72 42.72 -12.51
CA TYR A 86 0.46 44.02 -13.16
C TYR A 86 -0.07 45.01 -12.13
#